data_AF-A0A800IN80-F1
#
_entry.id   AF-A0A800IN80-F1
#
_cell.length_a   1.000
_cell.length_b   1.000
_cell.length_c   1.000
_cell.angle_alpha   90.00
_cell.angle_beta   90.00
_cell.angle_gamma   90.00
#
_symmetry.space_group_name_H-M   'P 1'
#
loop_
_entity.id
_entity.type
_entity.pdbx_description
1 polymer ?
#
loop_
_entity_poly.entity_id
_entity_poly.type
_entity_poly.pdbx_seq_one_letter_code
_entity_poly.pdbx_strand_id
1 'polypeptide(L)'
;MRRYSILHPLWMAFYSGDIYDDVARNWRIQPFLYLIILLAIGWLPQCTQIQNAVGDWITQEAPLIIDQIPVITISEGELSTSVNTPVLVHDQTGQVFLIIDDTGEYTSLDGTDASLLLTKTDIHIRDATSNVQTQSLPAGQPETLTQETLYEIAEFVRSLINTLLFPILIIISYIFRIGQVLIYALLGRHYLTVLRKELPYRTLVHLAIIAVTPSVLLDGLHDLMETPFPTWFWWPVCFLLSTGYLVFGIRTVTGTEEEQNNIQS
;
A
#
# COMPACT_ATOMS: atom_id res chain seq x y z
N MET A 1 11.86 -35.69 6.01
CA MET A 1 11.67 -35.24 4.60
C MET A 1 10.40 -34.41 4.58
N ARG A 2 10.36 -33.31 3.83
CA ARG A 2 9.17 -32.44 3.75
C ARG A 2 7.97 -33.22 3.23
N ARG A 3 6.83 -33.11 3.91
CA ARG A 3 5.56 -33.74 3.51
C ARG A 3 4.72 -32.85 2.60
N TYR A 4 4.80 -31.53 2.78
CA TYR A 4 3.97 -30.57 2.06
C TYR A 4 4.77 -29.58 1.20
N SER A 5 4.14 -29.12 0.12
CA SER A 5 4.67 -28.07 -0.77
C SER A 5 4.49 -26.68 -0.14
N ILE A 6 5.16 -25.68 -0.72
CA ILE A 6 5.12 -24.29 -0.23
C ILE A 6 3.73 -23.63 -0.30
N LEU A 7 2.83 -24.15 -1.13
CA LEU A 7 1.49 -23.59 -1.35
C LEU A 7 0.44 -24.16 -0.39
N HIS A 8 0.70 -25.33 0.21
CA HIS A 8 -0.24 -25.99 1.12
C HIS A 8 -0.73 -25.12 2.28
N PRO A 9 0.13 -24.27 2.90
CA PRO A 9 -0.34 -23.38 3.97
C PRO A 9 -1.48 -22.44 3.56
N LEU A 10 -1.66 -22.10 2.27
CA LEU A 10 -2.73 -21.21 1.81
C LEU A 10 -4.13 -21.67 2.20
N TRP A 11 -4.35 -22.98 2.36
CA TRP A 11 -5.63 -23.53 2.84
C TRP A 11 -5.47 -24.38 4.10
N MET A 12 -4.34 -25.07 4.28
CA MET A 12 -4.15 -25.95 5.44
C MET A 12 -3.89 -25.20 6.74
N ALA A 13 -3.40 -23.94 6.69
CA ALA A 13 -3.14 -23.13 7.88
C ALA A 13 -4.39 -22.92 8.76
N PHE A 14 -5.58 -23.02 8.15
CA PHE A 14 -6.88 -22.83 8.81
C PHE A 14 -7.32 -24.01 9.68
N TYR A 15 -6.79 -25.22 9.48
CA TYR A 15 -7.36 -26.40 10.15
C TYR A 15 -6.40 -27.55 10.41
N SER A 16 -5.29 -27.67 9.67
CA SER A 16 -4.44 -28.87 9.74
C SER A 16 -3.29 -28.66 10.71
N GLY A 17 -3.19 -29.50 11.75
CA GLY A 17 -1.99 -29.54 12.60
C GLY A 17 -0.75 -30.07 11.87
N ASP A 18 -0.93 -30.94 10.88
CA ASP A 18 0.15 -31.60 10.15
C ASP A 18 1.03 -30.62 9.38
N ILE A 19 0.46 -29.54 8.83
CA ILE A 19 1.26 -28.51 8.15
C ILE A 19 2.13 -27.74 9.14
N TYR A 20 1.64 -27.45 10.35
CA TYR A 20 2.43 -26.81 11.40
C TYR A 20 3.56 -27.73 11.87
N ASP A 21 3.30 -29.03 12.03
CA ASP A 21 4.33 -30.02 12.39
C ASP A 21 5.41 -30.17 11.28
N ASP A 22 5.01 -30.30 10.02
CA ASP A 22 5.95 -30.39 8.89
C ASP A 22 6.80 -29.12 8.77
N VAL A 23 6.19 -27.94 8.95
CA VAL A 23 6.90 -26.65 8.93
C VAL A 23 7.88 -26.53 10.09
N ALA A 24 7.50 -26.98 11.29
CA ALA A 24 8.38 -26.94 12.45
C ALA A 24 9.62 -27.82 12.28
N ARG A 25 9.45 -29.03 11.72
CA ARG A 25 10.50 -30.06 11.68
C ARG A 25 11.32 -30.05 10.40
N ASN A 26 10.68 -29.84 9.25
CA ASN A 26 11.30 -30.09 7.94
C ASN A 26 11.61 -28.83 7.13
N TRP A 27 11.04 -27.67 7.47
CA TRP A 27 11.19 -26.45 6.66
C TRP A 27 12.35 -25.57 7.12
N ARG A 28 13.03 -24.94 6.16
CA ARG A 28 14.20 -24.08 6.39
C ARG A 28 14.01 -22.60 6.08
N ILE A 29 13.88 -22.27 4.80
CA ILE A 29 13.67 -20.90 4.28
C ILE A 29 12.27 -20.75 3.67
N GLN A 30 11.59 -21.88 3.45
CA GLN A 30 10.32 -21.95 2.77
C GLN A 30 9.20 -21.12 3.43
N PRO A 31 9.11 -20.96 4.77
CA PRO A 31 8.10 -20.08 5.36
C PRO A 31 8.28 -18.62 4.91
N PHE A 32 9.51 -18.14 4.80
CA PHE A 32 9.80 -16.77 4.34
C PHE A 32 9.41 -16.57 2.87
N LEU A 33 9.72 -17.54 2.00
CA LEU A 33 9.28 -17.53 0.60
C LEU A 33 7.75 -17.63 0.49
N TYR A 34 7.13 -18.42 1.37
CA TYR A 34 5.68 -18.53 1.44
C TYR A 34 5.03 -17.20 1.82
N LEU A 35 5.60 -16.45 2.76
CA LEU A 35 5.09 -15.14 3.13
C LEU A 35 5.06 -14.17 1.94
N ILE A 36 6.06 -14.20 1.06
CA ILE A 36 6.05 -13.42 -0.19
C ILE A 36 4.87 -13.81 -1.08
N ILE A 37 4.62 -15.13 -1.25
CA ILE A 37 3.50 -15.64 -2.05
C ILE A 37 2.15 -15.22 -1.45
N LEU A 38 2.00 -15.39 -0.13
CA LEU A 38 0.80 -14.99 0.60
C LEU A 38 0.49 -13.51 0.41
N LEU A 39 1.51 -12.65 0.52
CA LEU A 39 1.38 -11.21 0.31
C LEU A 39 1.08 -10.87 -1.15
N ALA A 40 1.71 -11.55 -2.12
CA ALA A 40 1.43 -11.34 -3.52
C ALA A 40 -0.04 -11.64 -3.86
N ILE A 41 -0.60 -12.72 -3.28
CA ILE A 41 -2.02 -13.06 -3.43
C ILE A 41 -2.90 -12.01 -2.76
N GLY A 42 -2.59 -11.59 -1.53
CA GLY A 42 -3.38 -10.60 -0.80
C GLY A 42 -3.41 -9.23 -1.48
N TRP A 43 -2.30 -8.78 -2.06
CA TRP A 43 -2.19 -7.47 -2.71
C TRP A 43 -2.72 -7.44 -4.13
N LEU A 44 -2.85 -8.58 -4.81
CA LEU A 44 -3.21 -8.62 -6.23
C LEU A 44 -4.54 -7.88 -6.52
N PRO A 45 -5.65 -8.13 -5.79
CA PRO A 45 -6.92 -7.44 -6.05
C PRO A 45 -6.81 -5.92 -5.84
N GLN A 46 -6.21 -5.49 -4.72
CA GLN A 46 -6.07 -4.07 -4.40
C GLN A 46 -5.20 -3.32 -5.41
N CYS A 47 -4.10 -3.95 -5.85
CA CYS A 47 -3.24 -3.39 -6.88
C CYS A 47 -4.01 -3.19 -8.20
N THR A 48 -4.84 -4.16 -8.60
CA THR A 48 -5.66 -4.03 -9.81
C THR A 48 -6.71 -2.93 -9.69
N GLN A 49 -7.34 -2.74 -8.53
CA GLN A 49 -8.27 -1.62 -8.32
C GLN A 49 -7.58 -0.26 -8.50
N ILE A 50 -6.40 -0.07 -7.90
CA ILE A 50 -5.64 1.18 -8.02
C ILE A 50 -5.22 1.43 -9.48
N GLN A 51 -4.72 0.41 -10.17
CA GLN A 51 -4.30 0.52 -11.58
C GLN A 51 -5.48 0.86 -12.50
N ASN A 52 -6.65 0.26 -12.26
CA ASN A 52 -7.87 0.58 -13.00
C ASN A 52 -8.32 2.02 -12.71
N ALA A 53 -8.36 2.44 -11.44
CA ALA A 53 -8.73 3.80 -11.07
C ALA A 53 -7.81 4.86 -11.72
N VAL A 54 -6.50 4.61 -11.79
CA VAL A 54 -5.57 5.49 -12.51
C VAL A 54 -5.82 5.45 -14.02
N GLY A 55 -6.11 4.28 -14.59
CA GLY A 55 -6.47 4.16 -16.01
C GLY A 55 -7.75 4.93 -16.37
N ASP A 56 -8.78 4.82 -15.52
CA ASP A 56 -10.03 5.54 -15.67
C ASP A 56 -9.80 7.05 -15.50
N TRP A 57 -9.00 7.46 -14.51
CA TRP A 57 -8.61 8.85 -14.32
C TRP A 57 -7.99 9.46 -15.59
N ILE A 58 -7.00 8.79 -16.18
CA ILE A 58 -6.31 9.29 -17.38
C ILE A 58 -7.21 9.36 -18.60
N THR A 59 -8.16 8.43 -18.73
CA THR A 59 -8.99 8.32 -19.93
C THR A 59 -10.26 9.15 -19.88
N GLN A 60 -10.81 9.37 -18.69
CA GLN A 60 -12.11 10.03 -18.51
C GLN A 60 -11.98 11.42 -17.87
N GLU A 61 -11.02 11.58 -16.97
CA GLU A 61 -10.93 12.77 -16.11
C GLU A 61 -9.85 13.75 -16.57
N ALA A 62 -8.67 13.22 -16.88
CA ALA A 62 -7.53 14.03 -17.29
C ALA A 62 -7.83 14.92 -18.51
N PRO A 63 -8.56 14.47 -19.56
CA PRO A 63 -8.90 15.33 -20.67
C PRO A 63 -9.77 16.52 -20.28
N LEU A 64 -10.70 16.32 -19.34
CA LEU A 64 -11.56 17.39 -18.86
C LEU A 64 -10.74 18.52 -18.23
N ILE A 65 -9.59 18.22 -17.63
CA ILE A 65 -8.73 19.22 -16.96
C ILE A 65 -7.64 19.72 -17.92
N ILE A 66 -6.90 18.82 -18.56
CA ILE A 66 -5.73 19.12 -19.40
C ILE A 66 -6.14 19.97 -20.60
N ASP A 67 -7.29 19.70 -21.21
CA ASP A 67 -7.73 20.43 -22.42
C ASP A 67 -8.13 21.88 -22.11
N GLN A 68 -8.42 22.22 -20.85
CA GLN A 68 -8.67 23.60 -20.41
C GLN A 68 -7.38 24.41 -20.22
N ILE A 69 -6.23 23.74 -20.07
CA ILE A 69 -4.96 24.40 -19.77
C ILE A 69 -4.38 24.97 -21.08
N PRO A 70 -4.13 26.29 -21.17
CA PRO A 70 -3.49 26.88 -22.34
C PRO A 70 -2.03 26.43 -22.45
N VAL A 71 -1.39 26.73 -23.57
CA VAL A 71 0.07 26.56 -23.66
C VAL A 71 0.72 27.56 -22.70
N ILE A 72 1.55 27.03 -21.80
CA ILE A 72 2.27 27.81 -20.79
C ILE A 72 3.75 27.80 -21.15
N THR A 73 4.40 28.96 -21.09
CA THR A 73 5.86 29.07 -21.16
C THR A 73 6.38 29.69 -19.87
N ILE A 74 7.35 29.04 -19.23
CA ILE A 74 8.07 29.59 -18.09
C ILE A 74 9.49 29.91 -18.56
N SER A 75 9.89 31.17 -18.48
CA SER A 75 11.23 31.62 -18.88
C SER A 75 11.70 32.70 -17.93
N GLU A 76 12.95 32.60 -17.44
CA GLU A 76 13.55 33.60 -16.54
C GLU A 76 12.69 33.89 -15.28
N GLY A 77 11.96 32.88 -14.79
CA GLY A 77 11.10 33.00 -13.62
C GLY A 77 9.76 33.69 -13.90
N GLU A 78 9.43 33.96 -15.16
CA GLU A 78 8.16 34.52 -15.57
C GLU A 78 7.32 33.52 -16.39
N LEU A 79 6.06 33.38 -16.01
CA LEU A 79 5.00 32.72 -16.75
C LEU A 79 4.53 33.61 -17.90
N SER A 80 4.31 33.01 -19.06
CA SER A 80 3.55 33.59 -20.17
C SER A 80 2.59 32.55 -20.72
N THR A 81 1.37 32.97 -21.05
CA THR A 81 0.36 32.12 -21.65
C THR A 81 0.01 32.56 -23.07
N SER A 82 -0.64 31.68 -23.83
CA SER A 82 -1.13 32.03 -25.18
C SER A 82 -2.38 32.93 -25.17
N VAL A 83 -2.93 33.24 -24.00
CA VAL A 83 -4.18 33.99 -23.81
C VAL A 83 -3.93 35.24 -22.97
N ASN A 84 -4.67 36.33 -23.22
CA ASN A 84 -4.45 37.61 -22.53
C ASN A 84 -5.41 37.82 -21.34
N THR A 85 -5.95 36.75 -20.78
CA THR A 85 -6.94 36.78 -19.69
C THR A 85 -6.72 35.61 -18.75
N PRO A 86 -7.02 35.74 -17.44
CA PRO A 86 -6.95 34.62 -16.51
C PRO A 86 -7.77 33.42 -16.98
N VAL A 87 -7.21 32.23 -16.86
CA VAL A 87 -7.89 30.96 -17.16
C VAL A 87 -8.30 30.29 -15.86
N LEU A 88 -9.60 30.01 -15.73
CA LEU A 88 -10.16 29.24 -14.63
C LEU A 88 -10.36 27.81 -15.11
N VAL A 89 -9.58 26.89 -14.56
CA VAL A 89 -9.66 25.46 -14.87
C VAL A 89 -10.59 24.80 -13.86
N HIS A 90 -11.65 24.19 -14.37
CA HIS A 90 -12.67 23.54 -13.58
C HIS A 90 -12.40 22.04 -13.42
N ASP A 91 -12.69 21.50 -12.24
CA ASP A 91 -12.78 20.06 -12.03
C ASP A 91 -14.11 19.48 -12.57
N GLN A 92 -14.31 18.18 -12.39
CA GLN A 92 -15.52 17.49 -12.84
C GLN A 92 -16.80 17.93 -12.13
N THR A 93 -16.68 18.46 -10.92
CA THR A 93 -17.82 18.97 -10.15
C THR A 93 -18.20 20.38 -10.60
N GLY A 94 -17.40 20.98 -11.49
CA GLY A 94 -17.55 22.35 -11.98
C GLY A 94 -16.90 23.39 -11.06
N GLN A 95 -16.22 22.97 -9.99
CA GLN A 95 -15.51 23.88 -9.10
C GLN A 95 -14.19 24.31 -9.74
N VAL A 96 -13.80 25.56 -9.51
CA VAL A 96 -12.50 26.06 -9.98
C VAL A 96 -11.41 25.38 -9.16
N PHE A 97 -10.57 24.58 -9.81
CA PHE A 97 -9.47 23.86 -9.16
C PHE A 97 -8.15 24.62 -9.30
N LEU A 98 -7.90 25.17 -10.50
CA LEU A 98 -6.66 25.85 -10.86
C LEU A 98 -6.97 27.19 -11.54
N ILE A 99 -6.26 28.24 -11.17
CA ILE A 99 -6.28 29.54 -11.83
C ILE A 99 -4.90 29.77 -12.46
N ILE A 100 -4.86 30.17 -13.73
CA ILE A 100 -3.62 30.53 -14.43
C ILE A 100 -3.76 32.00 -14.85
N ASP A 101 -2.85 32.85 -14.38
CA ASP A 101 -2.93 34.29 -14.61
C ASP A 101 -1.54 34.95 -14.74
N ASP A 102 -1.17 35.35 -15.95
CA ASP A 102 0.01 36.18 -16.24
C ASP A 102 -0.30 37.69 -16.32
N THR A 103 -1.56 38.09 -16.16
CA THR A 103 -2.02 39.50 -16.24
C THR A 103 -1.93 40.24 -14.90
N GLY A 104 -2.00 39.49 -13.78
CA GLY A 104 -1.94 40.03 -12.42
C GLY A 104 -3.29 40.40 -11.82
N GLU A 105 -4.40 39.90 -12.38
CA GLU A 105 -5.74 40.03 -11.81
C GLU A 105 -5.87 39.25 -10.49
N TYR A 106 -5.31 38.04 -10.44
CA TYR A 106 -5.18 37.17 -9.28
C TYR A 106 -3.75 37.20 -8.76
N THR A 107 -3.59 37.60 -7.51
CA THR A 107 -2.27 37.66 -6.82
C THR A 107 -2.20 36.78 -5.57
N SER A 108 -3.35 36.29 -5.11
CA SER A 108 -3.45 35.31 -4.04
C SER A 108 -4.67 34.43 -4.25
N LEU A 109 -4.72 33.32 -3.50
CA LEU A 109 -5.89 32.45 -3.45
C LEU A 109 -6.99 33.02 -2.53
N ASP A 110 -6.78 34.15 -1.85
CA ASP A 110 -7.77 34.67 -0.92
C ASP A 110 -9.07 35.07 -1.63
N GLY A 111 -10.20 34.63 -1.10
CA GLY A 111 -11.50 34.90 -1.72
C GLY A 111 -11.82 34.04 -2.95
N THR A 112 -10.98 33.06 -3.27
CA THR A 112 -11.26 32.04 -4.29
C THR A 112 -11.41 30.65 -3.65
N ASP A 113 -12.17 29.79 -4.31
CA ASP A 113 -12.31 28.37 -3.94
C ASP A 113 -11.22 27.49 -4.58
N ALA A 114 -10.32 28.10 -5.37
CA ALA A 114 -9.26 27.38 -6.08
C ALA A 114 -8.22 26.79 -5.12
N SER A 115 -7.69 25.64 -5.50
CA SER A 115 -6.61 24.96 -4.77
C SER A 115 -5.23 25.37 -5.28
N LEU A 116 -5.13 25.77 -6.55
CA LEU A 116 -3.90 26.18 -7.20
C LEU A 116 -4.08 27.52 -7.90
N LEU A 117 -3.10 28.41 -7.75
CA LEU A 117 -2.99 29.64 -8.54
C LEU A 117 -1.57 29.74 -9.09
N LEU A 118 -1.47 29.88 -10.41
CA LEU A 118 -0.23 30.10 -11.13
C LEU A 118 -0.21 31.55 -11.59
N THR A 119 0.54 32.39 -10.89
CA THR A 119 0.72 33.80 -11.24
C THR A 119 1.90 33.98 -12.20
N LYS A 120 2.16 35.22 -12.61
CA LYS A 120 3.33 35.56 -13.42
C LYS A 120 4.64 35.03 -12.85
N THR A 121 4.83 35.02 -11.53
CA THR A 121 6.13 34.70 -10.92
C THR A 121 6.08 33.58 -9.89
N ASP A 122 4.89 33.17 -9.45
CA ASP A 122 4.75 32.30 -8.30
C ASP A 122 3.62 31.27 -8.48
N ILE A 123 3.81 30.10 -7.89
CA ILE A 123 2.81 29.07 -7.71
C ILE A 123 2.30 29.16 -6.26
N HIS A 124 0.99 29.30 -6.11
CA HIS A 124 0.31 29.25 -4.82
C HIS A 124 -0.47 27.95 -4.70
N ILE A 125 -0.25 27.21 -3.61
CA ILE A 125 -0.87 25.92 -3.35
C ILE A 125 -1.61 26.00 -2.02
N ARG A 126 -2.92 25.77 -2.03
CA ARG A 126 -3.74 25.64 -0.82
C ARG A 126 -3.78 24.18 -0.38
N ASP A 127 -3.36 23.92 0.85
CA ASP A 127 -3.45 22.59 1.45
C ASP A 127 -4.85 22.28 2.01
N ALA A 128 -5.07 21.04 2.44
CA ALA A 128 -6.35 20.60 3.02
C ALA A 128 -6.74 21.33 4.32
N THR A 129 -5.80 22.01 4.98
CA THR A 129 -6.04 22.83 6.18
C THR A 129 -6.21 24.31 5.85
N SER A 130 -6.34 24.65 4.56
CA SER A 130 -6.46 26.02 4.03
C SER A 130 -5.23 26.91 4.22
N ASN A 131 -4.04 26.35 4.48
CA ASN A 131 -2.81 27.13 4.43
C ASN A 131 -2.34 27.26 2.99
N VAL A 132 -1.87 28.45 2.63
CA VAL A 132 -1.31 28.73 1.30
C VAL A 132 0.20 28.70 1.36
N GLN A 133 0.81 27.87 0.52
CA GLN A 133 2.25 27.84 0.28
C GLN A 133 2.52 28.51 -1.06
N THR A 134 3.45 29.46 -1.06
CA THR A 134 3.88 30.17 -2.27
C THR A 134 5.30 29.74 -2.62
N GLN A 135 5.52 29.38 -3.88
CA GLN A 135 6.82 29.03 -4.42
C GLN A 135 7.06 29.79 -5.71
N SER A 136 8.17 30.53 -5.79
CA SER A 136 8.53 31.26 -7.00
C SER A 136 8.91 30.31 -8.14
N LEU A 137 8.58 30.71 -9.36
CA LEU A 137 8.88 29.98 -10.58
C LEU A 137 10.39 29.90 -10.81
N PRO A 138 10.87 28.79 -11.40
CA PRO A 138 12.30 28.61 -11.65
C PRO A 138 12.82 29.61 -12.69
N ALA A 139 13.91 30.33 -12.36
CA ALA A 139 14.65 31.18 -13.29
C ALA A 139 15.60 30.37 -14.20
N GLY A 140 15.09 29.28 -14.76
CA GLY A 140 15.83 28.31 -15.57
C GLY A 140 15.74 28.55 -17.07
N GLN A 141 16.16 27.53 -17.82
CA GLN A 141 15.95 27.51 -19.28
C GLN A 141 14.44 27.58 -19.59
N PRO A 142 14.06 28.23 -20.71
CA PRO A 142 12.66 28.28 -21.11
C PRO A 142 12.06 26.89 -21.23
N GLU A 143 10.97 26.65 -20.52
CA GLU A 143 10.21 25.41 -20.56
C GLU A 143 8.78 25.70 -21.03
N THR A 144 8.32 24.97 -22.04
CA THR A 144 6.96 25.10 -22.57
C THR A 144 6.16 23.87 -22.21
N LEU A 145 5.09 24.08 -21.45
CA LEU A 145 4.12 23.06 -21.10
C LEU A 145 2.96 23.16 -22.08
N THR A 146 2.81 22.14 -22.92
CA THR A 146 1.67 21.97 -23.82
C THR A 146 0.74 20.90 -23.25
N GLN A 147 -0.47 20.77 -23.81
CA GLN A 147 -1.37 19.66 -23.46
C GLN A 147 -0.69 18.31 -23.74
N GLU A 148 0.06 18.19 -24.83
CA GLU A 148 0.84 16.99 -25.17
C GLU A 148 1.81 16.62 -24.06
N THR A 149 2.59 17.59 -23.54
CA THR A 149 3.51 17.36 -22.41
C THR A 149 2.76 16.90 -21.15
N LEU A 150 1.59 17.47 -20.86
CA LEU A 150 0.78 17.07 -19.71
C LEU A 150 0.25 15.64 -19.84
N TYR A 151 -0.16 15.22 -21.04
CA TYR A 151 -0.55 13.83 -21.31
C TYR A 151 0.65 12.87 -21.21
N GLU A 152 1.83 13.27 -21.68
CA GLU A 152 3.05 12.47 -21.54
C GLU A 152 3.40 12.26 -20.06
N ILE A 153 3.28 13.28 -19.22
CA ILE A 153 3.48 13.18 -17.77
C ILE A 153 2.43 12.23 -17.16
N ALA A 154 1.16 12.36 -17.54
CA ALA A 154 0.10 11.49 -17.02
C ALA A 154 0.35 10.02 -17.38
N GLU A 155 0.73 9.73 -18.64
CA GLU A 155 1.06 8.37 -19.08
C GLU A 155 2.37 7.84 -18.46
N PHE A 156 3.35 8.71 -18.22
CA PHE A 156 4.55 8.33 -17.45
C PHE A 156 4.18 7.89 -16.03
N VAL A 157 3.32 8.66 -15.33
CA VAL A 157 2.82 8.30 -14.00
C VAL A 157 2.04 6.98 -14.04
N ARG A 158 1.18 6.79 -15.04
CA ARG A 158 0.47 5.52 -15.26
C ARG A 158 1.42 4.35 -15.37
N SER A 159 2.44 4.48 -16.21
CA SER A 159 3.44 3.45 -16.47
C SER A 159 4.22 3.11 -15.20
N LEU A 160 4.58 4.15 -14.43
CA LEU A 160 5.27 3.99 -13.15
C LEU A 160 4.40 3.21 -12.15
N ILE A 161 3.13 3.58 -12.01
CA ILE A 161 2.17 2.90 -11.12
C ILE A 161 1.95 1.45 -11.58
N ASN A 162 1.70 1.23 -12.87
CA ASN A 162 1.45 -0.11 -13.41
C ASN A 162 2.65 -1.06 -13.22
N THR A 163 3.87 -0.52 -13.23
CA THR A 163 5.10 -1.31 -13.15
C THR A 163 5.62 -1.48 -11.73
N LEU A 164 5.65 -0.39 -10.94
CA LEU A 164 6.34 -0.36 -9.65
C LEU A 164 5.41 -0.56 -8.45
N LEU A 165 4.11 -0.30 -8.57
CA LEU A 165 3.20 -0.38 -7.43
C LEU A 165 3.23 -1.76 -6.78
N PHE A 166 3.05 -2.82 -7.59
CA PHE A 166 3.00 -4.19 -7.09
C PHE A 166 4.29 -4.63 -6.35
N PRO A 167 5.51 -4.54 -6.95
CA PRO A 167 6.72 -4.95 -6.24
C PRO A 167 7.02 -4.09 -5.00
N ILE A 168 6.72 -2.78 -5.04
CA ILE A 168 6.93 -1.89 -3.88
C ILE A 168 6.00 -2.28 -2.73
N LEU A 169 4.71 -2.51 -3.00
CA LEU A 169 3.74 -2.91 -1.98
C LEU A 169 4.12 -4.25 -1.34
N ILE A 170 4.56 -5.23 -2.14
CA ILE A 170 5.04 -6.51 -1.60
C ILE A 170 6.25 -6.31 -0.69
N ILE A 171 7.25 -5.52 -1.10
CA ILE A 171 8.47 -5.31 -0.30
C ILE A 171 8.15 -4.62 1.03
N ILE A 172 7.39 -3.52 0.99
CA ILE A 172 7.00 -2.78 2.19
C ILE A 172 6.19 -3.69 3.12
N SER A 173 5.18 -4.37 2.57
CA SER A 173 4.35 -5.30 3.34
C SER A 173 5.15 -6.46 3.91
N TYR A 174 6.14 -6.98 3.19
CA TYR A 174 6.99 -8.07 3.66
C TYR A 174 7.84 -7.62 4.85
N ILE A 175 8.49 -6.46 4.78
CA ILE A 175 9.27 -5.91 5.90
C ILE A 175 8.39 -5.73 7.13
N PHE A 176 7.21 -5.13 6.96
CA PHE A 176 6.25 -4.95 8.04
C PHE A 176 5.82 -6.28 8.65
N ARG A 177 5.44 -7.28 7.84
CA ARG A 177 5.01 -8.59 8.32
C ARG A 177 6.13 -9.37 8.99
N ILE A 178 7.38 -9.24 8.57
CA ILE A 178 8.52 -9.83 9.27
C ILE A 178 8.64 -9.27 10.69
N GLY A 179 8.53 -7.95 10.84
CA GLY A 179 8.50 -7.31 12.17
C GLY A 179 7.37 -7.86 13.05
N GLN A 180 6.16 -7.95 12.50
CA GLN A 180 4.98 -8.48 13.20
C GLN A 180 5.16 -9.97 13.61
N VAL A 181 5.66 -10.81 12.71
CA VAL A 181 5.90 -12.24 12.97
C VAL A 181 6.94 -12.43 14.07
N LEU A 182 7.99 -11.61 14.14
CA LEU A 182 8.97 -11.67 15.22
C LEU A 182 8.33 -11.36 16.58
N ILE A 183 7.45 -10.36 16.63
CA ILE A 183 6.67 -10.05 17.85
C ILE A 183 5.79 -11.25 18.22
N TYR A 184 5.10 -11.86 17.25
CA TYR A 184 4.26 -13.04 17.51
C TYR A 184 5.07 -14.25 17.99
N ALA A 185 6.27 -14.47 17.45
CA ALA A 185 7.16 -15.53 17.93
C ALA A 185 7.59 -15.30 19.39
N LEU A 186 7.79 -14.05 19.82
CA LEU A 186 8.05 -13.72 21.23
C LEU A 186 6.85 -14.04 22.13
N LEU A 187 5.63 -13.71 21.68
CA LEU A 187 4.39 -14.09 22.39
C LEU A 187 4.24 -15.62 22.48
N GLY A 188 4.54 -16.33 21.40
CA GLY A 188 4.56 -17.80 21.38
C GLY A 188 5.58 -18.39 22.36
N ARG A 189 6.73 -17.73 22.54
CA ARG A 189 7.73 -18.13 23.54
C ARG A 189 7.21 -17.98 24.96
N HIS A 190 6.52 -16.87 25.27
CA HIS A 190 5.88 -16.69 26.56
C HIS A 190 4.82 -17.78 26.82
N TYR A 191 4.03 -18.12 25.81
CA TYR A 191 3.04 -19.19 25.90
C TYR A 191 3.67 -20.57 26.16
N LEU A 192 4.81 -20.88 25.55
CA LEU A 192 5.56 -22.12 25.82
C LEU A 192 6.05 -22.23 27.27
N THR A 193 6.45 -21.11 27.89
CA THR A 193 6.83 -21.08 29.31
C THR A 193 5.66 -21.52 30.20
N VAL A 194 4.42 -21.12 29.86
CA VAL A 194 3.21 -21.56 30.57
C VAL A 194 3.00 -23.07 30.42
N LEU A 195 3.28 -23.62 29.23
CA LEU A 195 3.20 -25.07 28.96
C LEU A 195 4.37 -25.87 29.55
N ARG A 196 5.43 -25.21 30.07
CA ARG A 196 6.68 -25.84 30.50
C ARG A 196 7.34 -26.67 29.38
N LYS A 197 7.21 -26.22 28.14
CA LYS A 197 7.83 -26.83 26.95
C LYS A 197 8.78 -25.86 26.29
N GLU A 198 9.69 -26.37 25.47
CA GLU A 198 10.66 -25.55 24.77
C GLU A 198 10.64 -25.85 23.27
N LEU A 199 10.63 -24.80 22.45
CA LEU A 199 10.86 -24.88 21.02
C LEU A 199 11.91 -23.82 20.63
N PRO A 200 12.77 -24.10 19.64
CA PRO A 200 13.69 -23.09 19.13
C PRO A 200 12.94 -21.84 18.64
N TYR A 201 13.48 -20.65 18.90
CA TYR A 201 12.84 -19.39 18.48
C TYR A 201 12.58 -19.34 16.96
N ARG A 202 13.49 -19.92 16.18
CA ARG A 202 13.32 -20.08 14.73
C ARG A 202 12.07 -20.87 14.36
N THR A 203 11.76 -21.93 15.12
CA THR A 203 10.53 -22.72 14.92
C THR A 203 9.30 -21.87 15.22
N LEU A 204 9.33 -21.07 16.28
CA LEU A 204 8.24 -20.13 16.60
C LEU A 204 8.02 -19.09 15.49
N VAL A 205 9.09 -18.55 14.90
CA VAL A 205 9.00 -17.65 13.74
C VAL A 205 8.35 -18.37 12.56
N HIS A 206 8.76 -19.59 12.24
CA HIS A 206 8.14 -20.36 11.15
C HIS A 206 6.65 -20.59 11.39
N LEU A 207 6.27 -21.00 12.60
CA LEU A 207 4.87 -21.22 12.97
C LEU A 207 4.06 -19.92 12.90
N ALA A 208 4.63 -18.80 13.35
CA ALA A 208 3.99 -17.49 13.28
C ALA A 208 3.76 -17.04 11.83
N ILE A 209 4.69 -17.32 10.91
CA ILE A 209 4.49 -17.05 9.47
C ILE A 209 3.29 -17.82 8.91
N ILE A 210 3.11 -19.09 9.31
CA ILE A 210 1.94 -19.86 8.87
C ILE A 210 0.67 -19.32 9.52
N ALA A 211 0.73 -18.98 10.81
CA ALA A 211 -0.40 -18.53 11.60
C ALA A 211 -1.00 -17.18 11.16
N VAL A 212 -0.22 -16.31 10.51
CA VAL A 212 -0.74 -15.04 9.95
C VAL A 212 -1.54 -15.23 8.66
N THR A 213 -1.55 -16.43 8.06
CA THR A 213 -2.26 -16.70 6.80
C THR A 213 -3.73 -16.27 6.84
N PRO A 214 -4.52 -16.67 7.85
CA PRO A 214 -5.94 -16.33 7.88
C PRO A 214 -6.16 -14.83 8.03
N SER A 215 -5.37 -14.15 8.87
CA SER A 215 -5.50 -12.70 9.03
C SER A 215 -5.11 -11.96 7.76
N VAL A 216 -4.03 -12.34 7.07
CA VAL A 216 -3.56 -11.63 5.87
C VAL A 216 -4.58 -11.77 4.73
N LEU A 217 -5.17 -12.95 4.55
CA LEU A 217 -6.19 -13.15 3.52
C LEU A 217 -7.49 -12.39 3.86
N LEU A 218 -7.89 -12.37 5.13
CA LEU A 218 -9.04 -11.58 5.55
C LEU A 218 -8.80 -10.07 5.45
N ASP A 219 -7.60 -9.60 5.77
CA ASP A 219 -7.18 -8.20 5.63
C ASP A 219 -7.29 -7.76 4.17
N GLY A 220 -6.77 -8.58 3.24
CA GLY A 220 -6.92 -8.33 1.81
C GLY A 220 -8.37 -8.32 1.34
N LEU A 221 -9.28 -9.10 1.94
CA LEU A 221 -10.71 -9.04 1.63
C LEU A 221 -11.40 -7.82 2.25
N HIS A 222 -10.97 -7.40 3.44
CA HIS A 222 -11.49 -6.22 4.13
C HIS A 222 -11.18 -4.94 3.35
N ASP A 223 -9.99 -4.85 2.76
CA ASP A 223 -9.58 -3.73 1.90
C ASP A 223 -10.40 -3.61 0.59
N LEU A 224 -11.06 -4.69 0.17
CA LEU A 224 -11.96 -4.70 -0.99
C LEU A 224 -13.40 -4.31 -0.66
N MET A 225 -13.74 -4.15 0.62
CA MET A 225 -15.09 -3.79 1.01
C MET A 225 -15.35 -2.31 0.74
N GLU A 226 -16.50 -1.99 0.15
CA GLU A 226 -16.95 -0.59 -0.01
C GLU A 226 -17.10 0.12 1.34
N THR A 227 -17.56 -0.62 2.36
CA THR A 227 -17.71 -0.15 3.74
C THR A 227 -16.84 -0.99 4.68
N PRO A 228 -15.54 -0.70 4.78
CA PRO A 228 -14.64 -1.46 5.63
C PRO A 228 -15.00 -1.30 7.10
N PHE A 229 -14.81 -2.35 7.90
CA PHE A 229 -14.91 -2.27 9.35
C PHE A 229 -13.93 -1.21 9.90
N PRO A 230 -14.30 -0.50 10.99
CA PRO A 230 -13.40 0.48 11.61
C PRO A 230 -12.06 -0.13 12.02
N THR A 231 -10.96 0.56 11.74
CA THR A 231 -9.59 0.08 11.97
C THR A 231 -9.32 -0.28 13.44
N TRP A 232 -9.88 0.49 14.37
CA TRP A 232 -9.77 0.24 15.82
C TRP A 232 -10.39 -1.11 16.24
N PHE A 233 -11.36 -1.62 15.48
CA PHE A 233 -11.98 -2.92 15.71
C PHE A 233 -11.28 -4.03 14.91
N TRP A 234 -10.97 -3.77 13.64
CA TRP A 234 -10.43 -4.78 12.73
C TRP A 234 -9.03 -5.25 13.13
N TRP A 235 -8.15 -4.33 13.53
CA TRP A 235 -6.77 -4.68 13.86
C TRP A 235 -6.66 -5.66 15.06
N PRO A 236 -7.38 -5.45 16.18
CA PRO A 236 -7.46 -6.46 17.24
C PRO A 236 -7.98 -7.83 16.79
N VAL A 237 -8.97 -7.87 15.88
CA VAL A 237 -9.49 -9.15 15.35
C VAL A 237 -8.40 -9.91 14.60
N CYS A 238 -7.69 -9.26 13.68
CA CYS A 238 -6.56 -9.87 12.95
C CYS A 238 -5.44 -10.34 13.89
N PHE A 239 -5.16 -9.57 14.95
CA PHE A 239 -4.18 -9.94 15.98
C PHE A 239 -4.61 -11.20 16.75
N LEU A 240 -5.86 -11.24 17.23
CA LEU A 240 -6.40 -12.40 17.96
C LEU A 240 -6.44 -13.64 17.08
N LEU A 241 -6.78 -13.48 15.80
CA LEU A 241 -6.79 -14.57 14.85
C LEU A 241 -5.39 -15.16 14.66
N SER A 242 -4.39 -14.32 14.38
CA SER A 242 -3.00 -14.74 14.20
C SER A 242 -2.44 -15.43 15.44
N THR A 243 -2.69 -14.85 16.63
CA THR A 243 -2.20 -15.42 17.89
C THR A 243 -2.92 -16.72 18.24
N GLY A 244 -4.22 -16.84 17.96
CA GLY A 244 -4.99 -18.07 18.10
C GLY A 244 -4.43 -19.21 17.24
N TYR A 245 -4.15 -18.95 15.96
CA TYR A 245 -3.55 -19.95 15.07
C TYR A 245 -2.10 -20.29 15.45
N LEU A 246 -1.35 -19.34 16.00
CA LEU A 246 -0.02 -19.61 16.53
C LEU A 246 -0.10 -20.56 17.74
N VAL A 247 -1.02 -20.31 18.67
CA VAL A 247 -1.26 -21.19 19.82
C VAL A 247 -1.67 -22.59 19.37
N PHE A 248 -2.55 -22.68 18.36
CA PHE A 248 -2.91 -23.95 17.73
C PHE A 248 -1.69 -24.70 17.20
N GLY A 249 -0.86 -24.05 16.37
CA GLY A 249 0.36 -24.65 15.81
C GLY A 249 1.40 -25.06 16.86
N ILE A 250 1.54 -24.29 17.95
CA ILE A 250 2.43 -24.66 19.06
C ILE A 250 1.92 -25.92 19.77
N ARG A 251 0.61 -26.01 20.05
CA ARG A 251 0.01 -27.18 20.72
C ARG A 251 0.16 -28.45 19.89
N THR A 252 -0.02 -28.37 18.58
CA THR A 252 0.12 -29.56 17.70
C THR A 252 1.56 -30.06 17.68
N VAL A 253 2.54 -29.17 17.44
CA VAL A 253 3.97 -29.55 17.40
C VAL A 253 4.42 -30.17 18.72
N THR A 254 4.02 -29.57 19.84
CA THR A 254 4.45 -30.04 21.16
C THR A 254 3.71 -31.28 21.67
N GLY A 255 2.51 -31.57 21.17
CA GLY A 255 1.79 -32.81 21.48
C GLY A 255 2.41 -34.01 20.75
N THR A 256 2.78 -33.83 19.48
CA THR A 256 3.46 -34.88 18.69
C THR A 256 4.79 -35.32 19.28
N GLU A 257 5.55 -34.40 19.92
CA GLU A 257 6.81 -34.76 20.61
C GLU A 257 6.58 -35.69 21.81
N GLU A 258 5.49 -35.51 22.57
CA GLU A 258 5.18 -36.37 23.71
C GLU A 258 4.80 -37.78 23.27
N GLU A 259 4.00 -37.92 22.21
CA GLU A 259 3.65 -39.23 21.66
C GLU A 259 4.89 -39.99 21.16
N GLN A 260 5.81 -39.31 20.47
CA GLN A 260 7.03 -39.93 19.98
C GLN A 260 7.96 -40.38 21.12
N ASN A 261 8.09 -39.58 22.18
CA ASN A 261 8.90 -39.93 23.35
C ASN A 261 8.32 -41.12 24.11
N ASN A 262 6.99 -41.19 24.26
CA ASN A 262 6.32 -42.30 24.96
C ASN A 262 6.37 -43.63 24.18
N ILE A 263 6.47 -43.61 22.85
CA ILE A 263 6.62 -44.82 22.02
C ILE A 263 8.05 -45.38 22.09
N GLN A 264 9.04 -44.53 22.42
CA GLN A 264 10.46 -44.91 22.48
C GLN A 264 10.95 -45.33 23.88
N SER A 265 10.13 -45.11 24.93
CA SER A 265 10.39 -45.52 26.33
C SER A 265 9.78 -46.88 26.67
#